data_AF-F6ENX0-F1
#
_entry.id   AF-F6ENX0-F1
#
_cell.length_a   1.000
_cell.length_b   1.000
_cell.length_c   1.000
_cell.angle_alpha   90.00
_cell.angle_beta   90.00
_cell.angle_gamma   90.00
#
_symmetry.space_group_name_H-M   'P 1'
#
loop_
_entity.id
_entity.type
_entity.pdbx_description
1 polymer ?
#
loop_
_entity_poly.entity_id
_entity_poly.type
_entity_poly.pdbx_seq_one_letter_code
_entity_poly.pdbx_strand_id
1 'polypeptide(L)'
;MEQSRTFQAEVRQMLRDRILDAASDITTERGWGAVTMSEIAQRVGVSRQVLYRETGAKHALGEALVTREADRVVSRAAEQFRIHPASLADGIGAAAEATLISDVGNPLIRAIAAGSAGGDTELLPLLSGGTGPVLARAIGAISEVAAAVYSGLELPQSDIKCAIEVGVRLTLSHLLSPLGNPEDAAQQVRLVARRLLA
;
A
#
# COMPACT_ATOMS: atom_id res chain seq x y z
N MET A 1 -7.50 35.38 8.29
CA MET A 1 -8.00 34.63 7.10
C MET A 1 -7.28 33.29 6.93
N GLU A 2 -5.99 33.19 7.26
CA GLU A 2 -5.19 31.95 7.14
C GLU A 2 -5.71 30.80 8.02
N GLN A 3 -6.00 31.04 9.30
CA GLN A 3 -6.56 30.03 10.21
C GLN A 3 -7.91 29.45 9.77
N SER A 4 -8.76 30.26 9.11
CA SER A 4 -10.06 29.79 8.61
C SER A 4 -9.93 28.88 7.38
N ARG A 5 -8.90 29.11 6.55
CA ARG A 5 -8.58 28.22 5.42
C ARG A 5 -7.98 26.90 5.90
N THR A 6 -7.16 26.91 6.97
CA THR A 6 -6.60 25.70 7.57
C THR A 6 -7.69 24.82 8.19
N PHE A 7 -8.61 25.40 8.99
CA PHE A 7 -9.72 24.64 9.58
C PHE A 7 -10.64 24.00 8.52
N GLN A 8 -10.98 24.73 7.45
CA GLN A 8 -11.79 24.17 6.37
C GLN A 8 -11.08 23.03 5.62
N ALA A 9 -9.75 23.10 5.48
CA ALA A 9 -8.95 22.03 4.88
C ALA A 9 -8.92 20.79 5.80
N GLU A 10 -8.74 20.98 7.10
CA GLU A 10 -8.78 19.91 8.10
C GLU A 10 -10.13 19.19 8.12
N VAL A 11 -11.24 19.95 8.18
CA VAL A 11 -12.59 19.37 8.14
C VAL A 11 -12.83 18.59 6.85
N ARG A 12 -12.34 19.08 5.71
CA ARG A 12 -12.45 18.37 4.43
C ARG A 12 -11.62 17.09 4.44
N GLN A 13 -10.41 17.12 5.01
CA GLN A 13 -9.56 15.94 5.12
C GLN A 13 -10.19 14.88 6.03
N MET A 14 -10.72 15.28 7.19
CA MET A 14 -11.45 14.36 8.08
C MET A 14 -12.66 13.72 7.38
N LEU A 15 -13.39 14.49 6.57
CA LEU A 15 -14.50 13.92 5.78
C LEU A 15 -14.00 12.91 4.75
N ARG A 16 -12.92 13.21 4.03
CA ARG A 16 -12.30 12.27 3.07
C ARG A 16 -11.84 11.00 3.76
N ASP A 17 -11.21 11.11 4.93
CA ASP A 17 -10.74 9.94 5.68
C ASP A 17 -11.92 9.05 6.09
N ARG A 18 -13.00 9.64 6.61
CA ARG A 18 -14.23 8.90 6.95
C ARG A 18 -14.87 8.21 5.74
N ILE A 19 -14.83 8.83 4.58
CA ILE A 19 -15.34 8.24 3.33
C ILE A 19 -14.50 7.02 2.93
N LEU A 20 -13.17 7.16 2.97
CA LEU A 20 -12.25 6.09 2.61
C LEU A 20 -12.28 4.96 3.64
N ASP A 21 -12.50 5.25 4.93
CA ASP A 21 -12.70 4.23 5.97
C ASP A 21 -13.98 3.43 5.71
N ALA A 22 -15.12 4.11 5.45
CA ALA A 22 -16.36 3.42 5.11
C ALA A 22 -16.23 2.55 3.84
N ALA A 23 -15.50 3.02 2.83
CA ALA A 23 -15.21 2.23 1.63
C ALA A 23 -14.31 1.03 1.92
N SER A 24 -13.29 1.22 2.78
CA SER A 24 -12.40 0.16 3.26
C SER A 24 -13.21 -0.93 3.94
N ASP A 25 -14.04 -0.59 4.93
CA ASP A 25 -14.83 -1.53 5.72
C ASP A 25 -15.72 -2.40 4.82
N ILE A 26 -16.47 -1.77 3.90
CA ILE A 26 -17.33 -2.49 2.96
C ILE A 26 -16.49 -3.43 2.08
N THR A 27 -15.34 -2.96 1.60
CA THR A 27 -14.47 -3.75 0.71
C THR A 27 -13.89 -4.95 1.46
N THR A 28 -13.46 -4.78 2.71
CA THR A 28 -12.90 -5.87 3.51
C THR A 28 -13.95 -6.89 3.94
N GLU A 29 -15.19 -6.46 4.19
CA GLU A 29 -16.28 -7.34 4.62
C GLU A 29 -16.93 -8.09 3.46
N ARG A 30 -17.14 -7.41 2.32
CA ARG A 30 -18.03 -7.87 1.24
C ARG A 30 -17.43 -7.73 -0.17
N GLY A 31 -16.20 -7.28 -0.28
CA GLY A 31 -15.53 -7.04 -1.56
C GLY A 31 -15.89 -5.68 -2.19
N TRP A 32 -15.07 -5.26 -3.17
CA TRP A 32 -15.20 -3.95 -3.83
C TRP A 32 -16.51 -3.80 -4.64
N GLY A 33 -17.02 -4.90 -5.20
CA GLY A 33 -18.27 -4.93 -5.96
C GLY A 33 -19.47 -4.47 -5.15
N ALA A 34 -19.47 -4.73 -3.84
CA ALA A 34 -20.52 -4.31 -2.91
C ALA A 34 -20.50 -2.80 -2.60
N VAL A 35 -19.40 -2.10 -2.90
CA VAL A 35 -19.27 -0.67 -2.63
C VAL A 35 -20.21 0.13 -3.53
N THR A 36 -21.10 0.91 -2.91
CA THR A 36 -21.98 1.86 -3.60
C THR A 36 -21.86 3.26 -3.01
N MET A 37 -21.98 4.28 -3.87
CA MET A 37 -21.95 5.69 -3.44
C MET A 37 -23.10 6.02 -2.47
N SER A 38 -24.25 5.36 -2.64
CA SER A 38 -25.41 5.56 -1.75
C SER A 38 -25.15 5.03 -0.34
N GLU A 39 -24.59 3.83 -0.22
CA GLU A 39 -24.29 3.24 1.09
C GLU A 39 -23.20 4.04 1.81
N ILE A 40 -22.15 4.47 1.11
CA ILE A 40 -21.10 5.31 1.70
C ILE A 40 -21.69 6.63 2.22
N ALA A 41 -22.50 7.31 1.40
CA ALA A 41 -23.13 8.57 1.80
C ALA A 41 -23.96 8.40 3.08
N GLN A 42 -24.70 7.29 3.18
CA GLN A 42 -25.49 6.93 4.36
C GLN A 42 -24.60 6.64 5.59
N ARG A 43 -23.56 5.82 5.47
CA ARG A 43 -22.64 5.48 6.57
C ARG A 43 -21.89 6.72 7.09
N VAL A 44 -21.46 7.61 6.20
CA VAL A 44 -20.72 8.82 6.56
C VAL A 44 -21.65 9.93 7.08
N GLY A 45 -22.92 9.92 6.70
CA GLY A 45 -23.90 10.94 7.08
C GLY A 45 -23.84 12.20 6.22
N VAL A 46 -23.56 12.06 4.92
CA VAL A 46 -23.52 13.16 3.95
C VAL A 46 -24.46 12.90 2.78
N SER A 47 -24.82 13.94 2.02
CA SER A 47 -25.58 13.73 0.78
C SER A 47 -24.70 13.08 -0.29
N ARG A 48 -25.32 12.36 -1.25
CA ARG A 48 -24.61 11.82 -2.42
C ARG A 48 -23.89 12.92 -3.21
N GLN A 49 -24.49 14.11 -3.32
CA GLN A 49 -23.87 15.25 -4.01
C GLN A 49 -22.57 15.70 -3.33
N VAL A 50 -22.56 15.76 -1.99
CA VAL A 50 -21.34 16.06 -1.23
C VAL A 50 -20.30 14.97 -1.45
N LEU A 51 -20.68 13.69 -1.37
CA LEU A 51 -19.77 12.57 -1.60
C LEU A 51 -19.11 12.64 -2.98
N TYR A 52 -19.90 12.79 -4.06
CA TYR A 52 -19.36 12.91 -5.43
C TYR A 52 -18.42 14.11 -5.58
N ARG A 53 -18.69 15.22 -4.89
CA ARG A 53 -17.81 16.40 -4.91
C ARG A 53 -16.46 16.11 -4.23
N GLU A 54 -16.46 15.36 -3.14
CA GLU A 54 -15.24 15.11 -2.36
C GLU A 54 -14.34 14.02 -2.97
N THR A 55 -14.92 12.98 -3.57
CA THR A 55 -14.18 11.79 -4.06
C THR A 55 -14.29 11.54 -5.55
N GLY A 56 -15.20 12.20 -6.26
CA GLY A 56 -15.57 11.81 -7.62
C GLY A 56 -16.45 10.57 -7.66
N ALA A 57 -16.40 9.83 -8.77
CA ALA A 57 -17.16 8.59 -8.97
C ALA A 57 -16.51 7.38 -8.26
N LYS A 58 -17.20 6.23 -8.26
CA LYS A 58 -16.75 4.98 -7.62
C LYS A 58 -15.30 4.61 -7.99
N HIS A 59 -14.94 4.75 -9.26
CA HIS A 59 -13.58 4.46 -9.73
C HIS A 59 -12.52 5.34 -9.05
N ALA A 60 -12.73 6.66 -9.03
CA ALA A 60 -11.81 7.61 -8.38
C ALA A 60 -11.74 7.41 -6.86
N LEU A 61 -12.86 7.01 -6.23
CA LEU A 61 -12.86 6.57 -4.84
C LEU A 61 -11.97 5.33 -4.65
N GLY A 62 -12.05 4.36 -5.56
CA GLY A 62 -11.22 3.15 -5.55
C GLY A 62 -9.73 3.45 -5.67
N GLU A 63 -9.35 4.32 -6.62
CA GLU A 63 -7.97 4.79 -6.77
C GLU A 63 -7.45 5.48 -5.50
N ALA A 64 -8.25 6.37 -4.91
CA ALA A 64 -7.91 7.06 -3.66
C ALA A 64 -7.77 6.08 -2.49
N LEU A 65 -8.65 5.08 -2.41
CA LEU A 65 -8.64 4.04 -1.38
C LEU A 65 -7.38 3.18 -1.47
N VAL A 66 -7.05 2.68 -2.67
CA VAL A 66 -5.84 1.88 -2.90
C VAL A 66 -4.58 2.70 -2.64
N THR A 67 -4.53 3.95 -3.09
CA THR A 67 -3.38 4.84 -2.89
C THR A 67 -3.12 5.08 -1.40
N ARG A 68 -4.19 5.38 -0.64
CA ARG A 68 -4.07 5.60 0.82
C ARG A 68 -3.54 4.36 1.52
N GLU A 69 -4.03 3.18 1.16
CA GLU A 69 -3.58 1.94 1.79
C GLU A 69 -2.14 1.60 1.40
N ALA A 70 -1.77 1.78 0.13
CA ALA A 70 -0.40 1.60 -0.30
C ALA A 70 0.57 2.54 0.42
N ASP A 71 0.21 3.81 0.61
CA ASP A 71 1.03 4.76 1.38
C ASP A 71 1.23 4.31 2.84
N ARG A 72 0.21 3.72 3.47
CA ARG A 72 0.32 3.13 4.82
C ARG A 72 1.27 1.94 4.84
N VAL A 73 1.17 1.04 3.86
CA VAL A 73 2.07 -0.11 3.70
C VAL A 73 3.51 0.33 3.51
N VAL A 74 3.73 1.24 2.55
CA VAL A 74 5.04 1.79 2.23
C VAL A 74 5.65 2.46 3.45
N SER A 75 4.89 3.24 4.21
CA SER A 75 5.39 3.91 5.42
C SER A 75 5.85 2.92 6.48
N ARG A 76 5.10 1.82 6.69
CA ARG A 76 5.49 0.75 7.63
C ARG A 76 6.72 -0.03 7.16
N ALA A 77 6.78 -0.35 5.87
CA ALA A 77 7.93 -1.00 5.25
C ALA A 77 9.20 -0.12 5.35
N ALA A 78 9.06 1.18 5.09
CA ALA A 78 10.13 2.17 5.17
C ALA A 78 10.74 2.28 6.58
N GLU A 79 9.94 2.10 7.63
CA GLU A 79 10.44 2.07 9.02
C GLU A 79 11.43 0.92 9.25
N GLN A 80 11.23 -0.24 8.61
CA GLN A 80 12.08 -1.41 8.84
C GLN A 80 13.52 -1.17 8.39
N PHE A 81 13.75 -0.36 7.36
CA PHE A 81 15.11 0.01 6.96
C PHE A 81 15.81 0.84 8.05
N ARG A 82 15.08 1.74 8.73
CA ARG A 82 15.63 2.54 9.84
C ARG A 82 15.93 1.70 11.08
N ILE A 83 15.19 0.62 11.30
CA ILE A 83 15.43 -0.35 12.38
C ILE A 83 16.65 -1.25 12.07
N HIS A 84 16.93 -1.50 10.79
CA HIS A 84 18.01 -2.38 10.33
C HIS A 84 19.13 -1.66 9.54
N PRO A 85 19.74 -0.58 10.07
CA PRO A 85 20.66 0.28 9.29
C PRO A 85 21.98 -0.41 8.89
N ALA A 86 22.34 -1.52 9.53
CA ALA A 86 23.60 -2.23 9.28
C ALA A 86 23.53 -3.20 8.08
N SER A 87 22.33 -3.53 7.59
CA SER A 87 22.15 -4.59 6.58
C SER A 87 20.92 -4.31 5.72
N LEU A 88 21.15 -3.89 4.48
CA LEU A 88 20.06 -3.68 3.51
C LEU A 88 19.24 -4.96 3.30
N ALA A 89 19.89 -6.12 3.27
CA ALA A 89 19.18 -7.39 3.10
C ALA A 89 18.25 -7.71 4.28
N ASP A 90 18.65 -7.40 5.52
CA ASP A 90 17.79 -7.58 6.68
C ASP A 90 16.66 -6.53 6.71
N GLY A 91 16.94 -5.29 6.29
CA GLY A 91 15.91 -4.27 6.10
C GLY A 91 14.85 -4.67 5.08
N ILE A 92 15.25 -5.21 3.93
CA ILE A 92 14.34 -5.75 2.90
C ILE A 92 13.51 -6.92 3.47
N GLY A 93 14.16 -7.87 4.15
CA GLY A 93 13.48 -9.01 4.76
C GLY A 93 12.46 -8.60 5.82
N ALA A 94 12.82 -7.67 6.70
CA ALA A 94 11.93 -7.13 7.73
C ALA A 94 10.77 -6.31 7.12
N ALA A 95 11.03 -5.54 6.06
CA ALA A 95 9.98 -4.83 5.33
C ALA A 95 8.97 -5.78 4.67
N ALA A 96 9.45 -6.88 4.08
CA ALA A 96 8.60 -7.93 3.52
C ALA A 96 7.77 -8.61 4.61
N GLU A 97 8.40 -9.00 5.72
CA GLU A 97 7.76 -9.56 6.91
C GLU A 97 6.65 -8.65 7.46
N ALA A 98 6.95 -7.37 7.69
CA ALA A 98 5.97 -6.38 8.15
C ALA A 98 4.79 -6.22 7.18
N THR A 99 5.02 -6.39 5.88
CA THR A 99 3.97 -6.29 4.85
C THR A 99 3.11 -7.55 4.77
N LEU A 100 3.72 -8.73 4.92
CA LEU A 100 3.06 -10.02 4.71
C LEU A 100 2.38 -10.57 5.97
N ILE A 101 2.99 -10.38 7.14
CA ILE A 101 2.61 -11.09 8.38
C ILE A 101 1.75 -10.25 9.32
N SER A 102 1.82 -8.91 9.29
CA SER A 102 1.13 -8.10 10.31
C SER A 102 -0.33 -8.52 10.47
N ASP A 103 -0.84 -8.66 11.71
CA ASP A 103 -2.28 -8.93 11.98
C ASP A 103 -3.17 -7.84 11.35
N VAL A 104 -2.59 -6.66 11.10
CA VAL A 104 -3.13 -5.55 10.32
C VAL A 104 -2.84 -5.73 8.82
N GLY A 105 -2.79 -6.99 8.38
CA GLY A 105 -2.18 -7.43 7.13
C GLY A 105 -3.01 -7.06 5.93
N ASN A 106 -2.90 -5.79 5.52
CA ASN A 106 -3.49 -5.17 4.35
C ASN A 106 -4.82 -5.82 3.93
N PRO A 107 -5.82 -5.88 4.83
CA PRO A 107 -7.05 -6.62 4.59
C PRO A 107 -7.75 -6.10 3.33
N LEU A 108 -7.60 -4.80 3.04
CA LEU A 108 -8.06 -4.20 1.80
C LEU A 108 -7.35 -4.78 0.57
N ILE A 109 -6.00 -4.82 0.55
CA ILE A 109 -5.24 -5.35 -0.59
C ILE A 109 -5.57 -6.83 -0.80
N ARG A 110 -5.69 -7.60 0.28
CA ARG A 110 -6.10 -9.01 0.22
C ARG A 110 -7.53 -9.17 -0.29
N ALA A 111 -8.48 -8.33 0.15
CA ALA A 111 -9.85 -8.35 -0.33
C ALA A 111 -9.94 -8.01 -1.82
N ILE A 112 -9.16 -7.03 -2.29
CA ILE A 112 -9.06 -6.69 -3.72
C ILE A 112 -8.45 -7.87 -4.51
N ALA A 113 -7.38 -8.49 -4.00
CA ALA A 113 -6.76 -9.65 -4.63
C ALA A 113 -7.73 -10.85 -4.70
N ALA A 114 -8.48 -11.12 -3.63
CA ALA A 114 -9.45 -12.21 -3.57
C ALA A 114 -10.69 -11.96 -4.45
N GLY A 115 -11.14 -10.71 -4.56
CA GLY A 115 -12.28 -10.32 -5.42
C GLY A 115 -12.09 -10.68 -6.89
N SER A 116 -10.83 -10.77 -7.33
CA SER A 116 -10.47 -11.19 -8.69
C SER A 116 -11.00 -12.58 -9.07
N ALA A 117 -11.01 -13.52 -8.12
CA ALA A 117 -11.52 -14.87 -8.31
C ALA A 117 -13.05 -14.88 -8.46
N GLY A 118 -13.73 -13.85 -7.92
CA GLY A 118 -15.18 -13.63 -8.05
C GLY A 118 -15.57 -12.78 -9.26
N GLY A 119 -14.63 -12.39 -10.12
CA GLY A 119 -14.87 -11.60 -11.33
C GLY A 119 -14.82 -10.08 -11.15
N ASP A 120 -14.60 -9.57 -9.93
CA ASP A 120 -14.37 -8.14 -9.69
C ASP A 120 -12.87 -7.83 -9.73
N THR A 121 -12.43 -7.34 -10.88
CA THR A 121 -11.03 -7.03 -11.16
C THR A 121 -10.79 -5.51 -11.24
N GLU A 122 -11.78 -4.67 -10.90
CA GLU A 122 -11.72 -3.22 -11.17
C GLU A 122 -10.48 -2.55 -10.55
N LEU A 123 -10.11 -2.96 -9.33
CA LEU A 123 -8.97 -2.38 -8.61
C LEU A 123 -7.66 -3.16 -8.78
N LEU A 124 -7.68 -4.35 -9.37
CA LEU A 124 -6.46 -5.16 -9.56
C LEU A 124 -5.39 -4.46 -10.41
N PRO A 125 -5.71 -3.76 -11.53
CA PRO A 125 -4.70 -3.09 -12.33
C PRO A 125 -3.88 -2.05 -11.56
N LEU A 126 -4.45 -1.49 -10.48
CA LEU A 126 -3.73 -0.58 -9.59
C LEU A 126 -2.65 -1.30 -8.77
N LEU A 127 -2.79 -2.62 -8.57
CA LEU A 127 -1.92 -3.48 -7.78
C LEU A 127 -0.99 -4.37 -8.62
N SER A 128 -1.40 -4.86 -9.80
CA SER A 128 -0.74 -6.01 -10.48
C SER A 128 0.21 -5.68 -11.66
N GLY A 129 0.50 -4.40 -11.95
CA GLY A 129 1.47 -4.00 -13.00
C GLY A 129 0.89 -4.05 -14.43
N GLY A 130 1.33 -3.25 -15.42
CA GLY A 130 2.69 -2.77 -15.70
C GLY A 130 2.90 -1.26 -15.89
N THR A 131 1.98 -0.42 -15.43
CA THR A 131 2.16 1.05 -15.27
C THR A 131 1.35 1.60 -14.09
N GLY A 132 1.03 0.75 -13.10
CA GLY A 132 0.25 1.15 -11.94
C GLY A 132 1.02 2.19 -11.11
N PRO A 133 0.46 3.40 -10.87
CA PRO A 133 1.16 4.48 -10.16
C PRO A 133 1.58 4.06 -8.75
N VAL A 134 0.90 3.07 -8.16
CA VAL A 134 1.11 2.59 -6.79
C VAL A 134 2.43 1.83 -6.64
N LEU A 135 2.71 0.83 -7.50
CA LEU A 135 3.94 0.05 -7.40
C LEU A 135 5.18 0.92 -7.69
N ALA A 136 5.10 1.76 -8.72
CA ALA A 136 6.18 2.68 -9.06
C ALA A 136 6.45 3.68 -7.91
N ARG A 137 5.40 4.22 -7.30
CA ARG A 137 5.49 5.09 -6.12
C ARG A 137 6.10 4.36 -4.91
N ALA A 138 5.69 3.11 -4.65
CA ALA A 138 6.23 2.31 -3.57
C ALA A 138 7.74 2.05 -3.75
N ILE A 139 8.17 1.62 -4.94
CA ILE A 139 9.59 1.43 -5.26
C ILE A 139 10.37 2.73 -5.07
N GLY A 140 9.84 3.85 -5.59
CA GLY A 140 10.48 5.17 -5.46
C GLY A 140 10.66 5.61 -4.00
N ALA A 141 9.57 5.57 -3.22
CA ALA A 141 9.59 5.98 -1.82
C ALA A 141 10.52 5.10 -0.96
N ILE A 142 10.49 3.78 -1.15
CA ILE A 142 11.36 2.85 -0.42
C ILE A 142 12.82 3.06 -0.84
N SER A 143 13.09 3.27 -2.13
CA SER A 143 14.45 3.51 -2.63
C SER A 143 15.04 4.80 -2.06
N GLU A 144 14.25 5.86 -1.92
CA GLU A 144 14.69 7.12 -1.33
C GLU A 144 15.09 6.94 0.14
N VAL A 145 14.27 6.24 0.92
CA VAL A 145 14.57 5.92 2.33
C VAL A 145 15.81 5.04 2.43
N ALA A 146 15.91 3.99 1.62
CA ALA A 146 17.06 3.08 1.63
C ALA A 146 18.35 3.81 1.25
N ALA A 147 18.34 4.65 0.22
CA ALA A 147 19.51 5.42 -0.20
C ALA A 147 20.03 6.34 0.92
N ALA A 148 19.13 6.95 1.70
CA ALA A 148 19.50 7.75 2.84
C ALA A 148 20.10 6.91 3.98
N VAL A 149 19.42 5.82 4.37
CA VAL A 149 19.82 4.95 5.49
C VAL A 149 21.17 4.27 5.24
N TYR A 150 21.40 3.76 4.03
CA TYR A 150 22.59 2.97 3.71
C TYR A 150 23.68 3.76 2.99
N SER A 151 23.61 5.09 3.01
CA SER A 151 24.60 5.98 2.37
C SER A 151 26.04 5.79 2.89
N GLY A 152 26.20 5.25 4.10
CA GLY A 152 27.50 4.94 4.71
C GLY A 152 28.03 3.53 4.43
N LEU A 153 27.29 2.68 3.71
CA LEU A 153 27.76 1.35 3.32
C LEU A 153 28.51 1.40 1.98
N GLU A 154 29.48 0.51 1.79
CA GLU A 154 30.19 0.32 0.52
C GLU A 154 29.33 -0.44 -0.51
N LEU A 155 28.16 0.13 -0.85
CA LEU A 155 27.22 -0.43 -1.81
C LEU A 155 26.95 0.56 -2.96
N PRO A 156 27.08 0.14 -4.23
CA PRO A 156 26.66 0.97 -5.36
C PRO A 156 25.18 1.34 -5.25
N GLN A 157 24.85 2.61 -5.56
CA GLN A 157 23.46 3.08 -5.56
C GLN A 157 22.56 2.31 -6.55
N SER A 158 23.14 1.76 -7.63
CA SER A 158 22.46 0.84 -8.55
C SER A 158 21.98 -0.42 -7.86
N ASP A 159 22.78 -0.96 -6.96
CA ASP A 159 22.56 -2.25 -6.32
C ASP A 159 21.51 -2.10 -5.22
N ILE A 160 21.53 -0.97 -4.50
CA ILE A 160 20.46 -0.59 -3.56
C ILE A 160 19.12 -0.53 -4.30
N LYS A 161 19.04 0.24 -5.40
CA LYS A 161 17.80 0.37 -6.19
C LYS A 161 17.33 -0.97 -6.75
N CYS A 162 18.25 -1.77 -7.28
CA CYS A 162 17.95 -3.10 -7.80
C CYS A 162 17.38 -4.02 -6.70
N ALA A 163 18.03 -4.06 -5.53
CA ALA A 163 17.59 -4.87 -4.40
C ALA A 163 16.20 -4.45 -3.89
N ILE A 164 15.93 -3.15 -3.81
CA ILE A 164 14.62 -2.62 -3.44
C ILE A 164 13.56 -3.00 -4.48
N GLU A 165 13.78 -2.77 -5.76
CA GLU A 165 12.80 -3.11 -6.80
C GLU A 165 12.45 -4.60 -6.78
N VAL A 166 13.47 -5.48 -6.72
CA VAL A 166 13.27 -6.93 -6.65
C VAL A 166 12.53 -7.32 -5.37
N GLY A 167 12.94 -6.80 -4.21
CA GLY A 167 12.30 -7.09 -2.93
C GLY A 167 10.83 -6.66 -2.89
N VAL A 168 10.50 -5.48 -3.40
CA VAL A 168 9.12 -4.98 -3.47
C VAL A 168 8.27 -5.83 -4.41
N ARG A 169 8.78 -6.18 -5.61
CA ARG A 169 8.04 -7.03 -6.57
C ARG A 169 7.79 -8.43 -6.02
N LEU A 170 8.77 -9.05 -5.36
CA LEU A 170 8.60 -10.36 -4.73
C LEU A 170 7.57 -10.29 -3.59
N THR A 171 7.67 -9.29 -2.72
CA THR A 171 6.72 -9.09 -1.62
C THR A 171 5.29 -8.91 -2.15
N LEU A 172 5.11 -8.07 -3.18
CA LEU A 172 3.81 -7.88 -3.83
C LEU A 172 3.30 -9.17 -4.48
N SER A 173 4.17 -9.95 -5.13
CA SER A 173 3.80 -11.24 -5.71
C SER A 173 3.30 -12.21 -4.64
N HIS A 174 4.01 -12.31 -3.50
CA HIS A 174 3.58 -13.16 -2.38
C HIS A 174 2.27 -12.68 -1.76
N LEU A 175 2.03 -11.36 -1.74
CA LEU A 175 0.80 -10.77 -1.21
C LEU A 175 -0.41 -11.05 -2.12
N LEU A 176 -0.25 -10.95 -3.43
CA LEU A 176 -1.32 -11.14 -4.41
C LEU A 176 -1.56 -12.61 -4.79
N SER A 177 -0.55 -13.47 -4.67
CA SER A 177 -0.61 -14.88 -5.06
C SER A 177 0.06 -15.78 -4.01
N PRO A 178 -0.52 -15.87 -2.80
CA PRO A 178 0.04 -16.67 -1.72
C PRO A 178 -0.07 -18.17 -2.04
N LEU A 179 1.05 -18.89 -1.96
CA LEU A 179 1.13 -20.36 -2.13
C LEU A 179 1.59 -21.09 -0.86
N GLY A 180 1.85 -20.36 0.24
CA GLY A 180 2.36 -20.87 1.50
C GLY A 180 2.13 -19.89 2.65
N ASN A 181 2.75 -20.14 3.81
CA ASN A 181 2.67 -19.22 4.94
C ASN A 181 3.48 -17.93 4.64
N PRO A 182 3.09 -16.79 5.22
CA PRO A 182 3.74 -15.50 4.95
C PRO A 182 5.15 -15.39 5.57
N GLU A 183 5.47 -16.17 6.61
CA GLU A 183 6.79 -16.26 7.22
C GLU A 183 7.84 -16.77 6.22
N ASP A 184 7.53 -17.89 5.55
CA ASP A 184 8.40 -18.51 4.54
C ASP A 184 8.60 -17.59 3.34
N ALA A 185 7.54 -16.89 2.92
CA ALA A 185 7.62 -15.88 1.87
C ALA A 185 8.56 -14.72 2.23
N ALA A 186 8.47 -14.18 3.45
CA ALA A 186 9.38 -13.14 3.91
C ALA A 186 10.84 -13.64 4.00
N GLN A 187 11.04 -14.90 4.41
CA GLN A 187 12.37 -15.52 4.40
C GLN A 187 12.92 -15.70 2.98
N GLN A 188 12.08 -16.08 2.00
CA GLN A 188 12.48 -16.16 0.59
C GLN A 188 12.93 -14.80 0.06
N VAL A 189 12.18 -13.73 0.35
CA VAL A 189 12.56 -12.36 -0.04
C VAL A 189 13.90 -11.98 0.58
N ARG A 190 14.11 -12.25 1.87
CA ARG A 190 15.39 -11.99 2.56
C ARG A 190 16.54 -12.78 1.95
N LEU A 191 16.33 -14.06 1.63
CA LEU A 191 17.34 -14.92 1.02
C LEU A 191 17.79 -14.37 -0.34
N VAL A 192 16.84 -13.97 -1.20
CA VAL A 192 17.15 -13.37 -2.50
C VAL A 192 17.95 -12.07 -2.32
N ALA A 193 17.51 -11.19 -1.42
CA ALA A 193 18.22 -9.93 -1.14
C ALA A 193 19.66 -10.17 -0.66
N ARG A 194 19.88 -11.14 0.24
CA ARG A 194 21.23 -11.51 0.70
C ARG A 194 22.11 -12.02 -0.43
N ARG A 195 21.56 -12.79 -1.37
CA ARG A 195 22.32 -13.32 -2.50
C ARG A 195 22.66 -12.27 -3.56
N LEU A 196 21.80 -11.26 -3.71
CA LEU A 196 22.03 -10.13 -4.63
C LEU A 196 23.11 -9.18 -4.11
N LEU A 197 23.25 -9.06 -2.78
CA LEU A 197 24.13 -8.11 -2.09
C LEU A 197 25.42 -8.75 -1.53
N ALA A 198 25.70 -10.00 -1.86
CA ALA A 198 26.88 -10.75 -1.43
C ALA A 198 28.03 -10.59 -2.44
#